data_AF-A0A2A9EEB1-F1
#
_entry.id   AF-A0A2A9EEB1-F1
#
_cell.length_a   1.000
_cell.length_b   1.000
_cell.length_c   1.000
_cell.angle_alpha   90.00
_cell.angle_beta   90.00
_cell.angle_gamma   90.00
#
_symmetry.space_group_name_H-M   'P 1'
#
loop_
_entity.id
_entity.type
_entity.pdbx_description
1 polymer ?
#
loop_
_entity_poly.entity_id
_entity_poly.type
_entity_poly.pdbx_seq_one_letter_code
_entity_poly.pdbx_strand_id
1 'polypeptide(L)'
;MSTFTRCAVAPDLHKHQDFVTFWGVKLNPVSSLVLTAALVASLAACSSDTPEPAAAATTSSAATPSDATGTTEPAPTTTEPAEPAVQVPESCADVSTQKDATVSGKALGTCIVDAMTAVGTGSMVVEDGTSSSNVAFRFDPKYSAYVTGGAEGELGVILEEKTGWLRQGAEWVEEGSGDQLVDATIGLVRVFSDPLAIKTYLATCDTWTTDGLRTGEARYDCTDTFEFAGATMSDVWFTVDEDFLGVESVATASMGGESVTTTQTFYRWGEPVDIPDPR
;
A
#
# COMPACT_ATOMS: atom_id res chain seq x y z
N MET A 1 -55.09 -43.65 14.30
CA MET A 1 -53.88 -43.20 15.02
C MET A 1 -52.72 -43.25 14.04
N SER A 2 -52.10 -42.09 13.81
CA SER A 2 -50.67 -41.88 13.51
C SER A 2 -50.48 -40.65 12.62
N THR A 3 -50.11 -39.57 13.30
CA THR A 3 -49.61 -38.31 12.77
C THR A 3 -48.16 -38.53 12.33
N PHE A 4 -47.77 -38.08 11.13
CA PHE A 4 -46.36 -37.94 10.76
C PHE A 4 -46.09 -36.51 10.31
N THR A 5 -45.44 -35.77 11.20
CA THR A 5 -44.80 -34.48 10.99
C THR A 5 -43.60 -34.67 10.06
N ARG A 6 -43.53 -33.93 8.95
CA ARG A 6 -42.32 -33.83 8.12
C ARG A 6 -41.42 -32.74 8.71
N CYS A 7 -40.22 -33.12 9.14
CA CYS A 7 -39.13 -32.18 9.41
C CYS A 7 -38.57 -31.65 8.09
N ALA A 8 -38.39 -30.33 8.02
CA ALA A 8 -37.62 -29.68 6.98
C ALA A 8 -36.14 -30.10 7.11
N VAL A 9 -35.53 -30.45 5.97
CA VAL A 9 -34.10 -30.72 5.85
C VAL A 9 -33.38 -29.37 5.86
N ALA A 10 -32.44 -29.21 6.79
CA ALA A 10 -31.59 -28.03 6.86
C ALA A 10 -30.72 -27.91 5.59
N PRO A 11 -30.48 -26.69 5.07
CA PRO A 11 -29.52 -26.50 4.00
C PRO A 11 -28.10 -26.83 4.49
N ASP A 12 -27.41 -27.58 3.64
CA ASP A 12 -26.06 -28.10 3.78
C ASP A 12 -25.05 -26.94 3.96
N LEU A 13 -24.37 -26.92 5.11
CA LEU A 13 -23.45 -25.88 5.59
C LEU A 13 -21.99 -26.28 5.29
N HIS A 14 -21.73 -26.81 4.09
CA HIS A 14 -20.42 -27.33 3.66
C HIS A 14 -19.85 -26.63 2.41
N LYS A 15 -20.32 -25.42 2.08
CA LYS A 15 -19.89 -24.68 0.87
C LYS A 15 -19.07 -23.40 1.09
N HIS A 16 -18.50 -23.18 2.28
CA HIS A 16 -17.65 -22.01 2.53
C HIS A 16 -16.28 -22.42 3.07
N GLN A 17 -15.51 -23.13 2.23
CA GLN A 17 -14.07 -23.29 2.42
C GLN A 17 -13.37 -22.72 1.19
N ASP A 18 -13.64 -21.46 0.91
CA ASP A 18 -12.99 -20.73 -0.17
C ASP A 18 -11.69 -20.13 0.36
N PHE A 19 -10.60 -20.65 -0.17
CA PHE A 19 -9.24 -20.29 0.22
C PHE A 19 -8.91 -18.91 -0.37
N VAL A 20 -8.65 -17.93 0.50
CA VAL A 20 -8.09 -16.64 0.05
C VAL A 20 -6.68 -16.91 -0.47
N THR A 21 -6.55 -16.94 -1.79
CA THR A 21 -5.28 -17.08 -2.48
C THR A 21 -4.73 -15.67 -2.64
N PHE A 22 -3.83 -15.27 -1.76
CA PHE A 22 -3.05 -14.05 -1.92
C PHE A 22 -1.62 -14.49 -2.21
N TRP A 23 -1.11 -14.19 -3.40
CA TRP A 23 0.23 -14.59 -3.87
C TRP A 23 0.44 -16.11 -3.98
N GLY A 24 -0.62 -16.86 -4.34
CA GLY A 24 -0.60 -18.32 -4.46
C GLY A 24 -0.15 -19.10 -3.20
N VAL A 25 -0.04 -18.42 -2.05
CA VAL A 25 0.14 -19.08 -0.76
C VAL A 25 -1.22 -19.59 -0.31
N LYS A 26 -1.41 -20.92 -0.41
CA LYS A 26 -2.50 -21.57 0.31
C LYS A 26 -2.19 -21.50 1.79
N LEU A 27 -2.87 -20.60 2.51
CA LEU A 27 -2.92 -20.65 3.96
C LEU A 27 -3.63 -21.95 4.36
N ASN A 28 -2.84 -23.01 4.57
CA ASN A 28 -3.32 -24.18 5.31
C ASN A 28 -3.67 -23.69 6.73
N PRO A 29 -4.85 -24.02 7.28
CA PRO A 29 -5.16 -23.68 8.66
C PRO A 29 -4.19 -24.43 9.58
N VAL A 30 -3.11 -23.77 10.00
CA VAL A 30 -2.14 -24.34 10.92
C VAL A 30 -2.79 -24.38 12.30
N SER A 31 -2.93 -25.61 12.79
CA SER A 31 -3.09 -26.03 14.17
C SER A 31 -2.70 -24.97 15.20
N SER A 32 -3.68 -24.58 16.01
CA SER A 32 -3.57 -23.68 17.14
C SER A 32 -2.31 -23.92 17.98
N LEU A 33 -1.33 -23.01 17.87
CA LEU A 33 -0.23 -22.90 18.81
C LEU A 33 -0.64 -21.88 19.88
N VAL A 34 -1.01 -22.40 21.05
CA VAL A 34 -1.40 -21.61 22.23
C VAL A 34 -0.18 -20.84 22.74
N LEU A 35 -0.09 -19.55 22.40
CA LEU A 35 0.90 -18.64 22.97
C LEU A 35 0.33 -18.02 24.25
N THR A 36 0.87 -18.41 25.41
CA THR A 36 0.46 -17.87 26.70
C THR A 36 1.33 -16.64 27.01
N ALA A 37 0.79 -15.43 26.85
CA ALA A 37 1.47 -14.19 27.21
C ALA A 37 0.95 -13.67 28.58
N ALA A 38 1.85 -13.57 29.55
CA ALA A 38 1.59 -13.00 30.87
C ALA A 38 1.67 -11.46 30.81
N LEU A 39 0.56 -10.78 31.11
CA LEU A 39 0.49 -9.33 31.29
C LEU A 39 1.01 -8.94 32.68
N VAL A 40 1.99 -8.03 32.74
CA VAL A 40 2.29 -7.24 33.94
C VAL A 40 1.86 -5.81 33.65
N ALA A 41 0.81 -5.37 34.34
CA ALA A 41 0.30 -4.01 34.30
C ALA A 41 1.08 -3.11 35.26
N SER A 42 1.55 -1.97 34.77
CA SER A 42 1.96 -0.85 35.60
C SER A 42 1.30 0.42 35.07
N LEU A 43 0.25 0.84 35.79
CA LEU A 43 -0.40 2.15 35.65
C LEU A 43 0.45 3.20 36.38
N ALA A 44 0.83 4.27 35.68
CA ALA A 44 1.11 5.56 36.30
C ALA A 44 1.14 6.67 35.24
N ALA A 45 0.10 7.52 35.22
CA ALA A 45 0.23 8.95 34.91
C ALA A 45 -1.11 9.66 35.18
N CYS A 46 -1.24 10.26 36.36
CA CYS A 46 -2.16 11.36 36.59
C CYS A 46 -1.55 12.62 35.99
N SER A 47 -2.31 13.39 35.22
CA SER A 47 -2.03 14.81 35.05
C SER A 47 -3.34 15.56 34.93
N SER A 48 -3.55 16.46 35.88
CA SER A 48 -4.73 17.29 36.05
C SER A 48 -4.59 18.65 35.36
N ASP A 49 -5.76 19.17 35.08
CA ASP A 49 -6.20 20.24 34.18
C ASP A 49 -5.84 21.71 34.53
N THR A 50 -5.86 22.56 33.48
CA THR A 50 -6.40 23.96 33.40
C THR A 50 -5.56 25.11 34.05
N PRO A 51 -5.38 26.31 33.41
CA PRO A 51 -6.45 27.17 32.87
C PRO A 51 -6.26 27.99 31.57
N GLU A 52 -7.40 28.28 30.94
CA GLU A 52 -7.76 29.39 30.01
C GLU A 52 -8.43 30.55 30.83
N PRO A 53 -8.79 31.78 30.36
CA PRO A 53 -8.44 32.62 29.18
C PRO A 53 -7.99 34.05 29.56
N ALA A 54 -7.54 34.85 28.57
CA ALA A 54 -7.74 36.31 28.60
C ALA A 54 -7.99 36.86 27.18
N ALA A 55 -8.93 37.80 27.12
CA ALA A 55 -9.66 38.27 25.94
C ALA A 55 -9.13 39.58 25.33
N ALA A 56 -9.79 39.96 24.22
CA ALA A 56 -9.98 41.31 23.65
C ALA A 56 -8.87 41.79 22.68
N ALA A 57 -9.13 42.53 21.58
CA ALA A 57 -10.33 43.18 21.08
C ALA A 57 -10.19 43.53 19.58
N THR A 58 -11.33 43.53 18.86
CA THR A 58 -11.81 44.44 17.78
C THR A 58 -10.88 45.38 16.98
N THR A 59 -11.06 45.38 15.65
CA THR A 59 -11.47 46.51 14.74
C THR A 59 -11.59 45.94 13.31
N SER A 60 -12.71 45.94 12.57
CA SER A 60 -13.65 46.97 12.06
C SER A 60 -13.14 47.83 10.90
N SER A 61 -13.93 47.78 9.80
CA SER A 61 -14.07 48.75 8.69
C SER A 61 -12.97 48.79 7.62
N ALA A 62 -13.22 49.07 6.34
CA ALA A 62 -14.44 49.16 5.53
C ALA A 62 -13.99 49.23 4.05
N ALA A 63 -14.83 48.76 3.14
CA ALA A 63 -14.66 48.93 1.70
C ALA A 63 -14.95 50.36 1.25
N THR A 64 -14.28 50.85 0.20
CA THR A 64 -14.92 51.62 -0.89
C THR A 64 -14.02 51.60 -2.15
N PRO A 65 -14.61 51.67 -3.37
CA PRO A 65 -13.94 51.46 -4.64
C PRO A 65 -13.50 52.78 -5.28
N SER A 66 -12.53 52.74 -6.19
CA SER A 66 -12.37 53.81 -7.19
C SER A 66 -11.72 53.29 -8.48
N ASP A 67 -12.48 53.54 -9.55
CA ASP A 67 -12.09 53.97 -10.89
C ASP A 67 -11.25 53.12 -11.83
N ALA A 68 -11.96 52.81 -12.92
CA ALA A 68 -11.46 52.44 -14.22
C ALA A 68 -10.48 53.47 -14.78
N THR A 69 -9.37 52.98 -15.31
CA THR A 69 -8.68 53.62 -16.42
C THR A 69 -8.19 52.52 -17.36
N GLY A 70 -8.77 52.51 -18.56
CA GLY A 70 -8.41 51.58 -19.61
C GLY A 70 -6.95 51.76 -20.02
N THR A 71 -6.18 50.69 -19.85
CA THR A 71 -4.92 50.46 -20.55
C THR A 71 -5.10 49.13 -21.27
N THR A 72 -4.85 49.10 -22.57
CA THR A 72 -4.89 47.88 -23.38
C THR A 72 -3.80 46.93 -22.88
N GLU A 73 -4.22 46.01 -22.01
CA GLU A 73 -3.39 44.95 -21.46
C GLU A 73 -3.12 43.91 -22.55
N PRO A 74 -1.84 43.49 -22.76
CA PRO A 74 -1.58 42.34 -23.61
C PRO A 74 -2.33 41.15 -23.04
N ALA A 75 -3.02 40.40 -23.90
CA ALA A 75 -3.77 39.22 -23.49
C ALA A 75 -2.92 38.37 -22.53
N PRO A 76 -3.45 37.99 -21.35
CA PRO A 76 -2.72 37.09 -20.48
C PRO A 76 -2.48 35.82 -21.28
N THR A 77 -1.23 35.56 -21.62
CA THR A 77 -0.82 34.19 -21.92
C THR A 77 -1.17 33.43 -20.66
N THR A 78 -2.24 32.63 -20.74
CA THR A 78 -2.51 31.58 -19.77
C THR A 78 -1.32 30.64 -19.86
N THR A 79 -0.24 30.98 -19.16
CA THR A 79 0.75 30.01 -18.73
C THR A 79 -0.04 29.11 -17.81
N GLU A 80 -0.49 27.98 -18.35
CA GLU A 80 -0.90 26.84 -17.55
C GLU A 80 0.14 26.70 -16.43
N PRO A 81 -0.27 26.68 -15.14
CA PRO A 81 0.67 26.49 -14.05
C PRO A 81 1.48 25.26 -14.40
N ALA A 82 2.80 25.44 -14.58
CA ALA A 82 3.68 24.31 -14.80
C ALA A 82 3.40 23.33 -13.67
N GLU A 83 2.99 22.12 -14.04
CA GLU A 83 2.82 21.03 -13.09
C GLU A 83 4.11 20.99 -12.26
N PRO A 84 4.02 21.05 -10.92
CA PRO A 84 5.21 21.09 -10.10
C PRO A 84 6.03 19.84 -10.43
N ALA A 85 7.21 20.04 -11.03
CA ALA A 85 8.11 18.95 -11.34
C ALA A 85 8.36 18.17 -10.04
N VAL A 86 8.06 16.87 -10.05
CA VAL A 86 8.41 15.99 -8.94
C VAL A 86 9.92 16.08 -8.79
N GLN A 87 10.38 16.53 -7.62
CA GLN A 87 11.81 16.63 -7.37
C GLN A 87 12.30 15.28 -6.88
N VAL A 88 13.24 14.69 -7.61
CA VAL A 88 13.97 13.50 -7.16
C VAL A 88 14.53 13.74 -5.75
N PRO A 89 14.20 12.89 -4.76
CA PRO A 89 14.70 13.03 -3.41
C PRO A 89 16.22 13.01 -3.34
N GLU A 90 16.82 13.73 -2.38
CA GLU A 90 18.27 13.72 -2.15
C GLU A 90 18.81 12.31 -1.84
N SER A 91 17.97 11.43 -1.28
CA SER A 91 18.31 10.04 -1.01
C SER A 91 18.56 9.19 -2.26
N CYS A 92 18.15 9.67 -3.44
CA CYS A 92 18.42 9.04 -4.72
C CYS A 92 19.79 9.38 -5.30
N ALA A 93 20.55 10.31 -4.70
CA ALA A 93 21.85 10.72 -5.22
C ALA A 93 22.87 9.55 -5.30
N ASP A 94 22.73 8.54 -4.44
CA ASP A 94 23.59 7.36 -4.40
C ASP A 94 23.09 6.21 -5.31
N VAL A 95 21.98 6.38 -6.02
CA VAL A 95 21.39 5.35 -6.89
C VAL A 95 21.73 5.66 -8.34
N SER A 96 22.72 4.94 -8.86
CA SER A 96 23.15 5.07 -10.26
C SER A 96 22.13 4.44 -11.22
N THR A 97 21.84 5.14 -12.31
CA THR A 97 21.11 4.64 -13.49
C THR A 97 22.04 4.35 -14.68
N GLN A 98 23.36 4.34 -14.45
CA GLN A 98 24.33 3.99 -15.48
C GLN A 98 24.33 2.48 -15.71
N LYS A 99 24.43 2.07 -16.97
CA LYS A 99 24.47 0.65 -17.33
C LYS A 99 25.56 -0.11 -16.56
N ASP A 100 25.21 -1.31 -16.10
CA ASP A 100 26.01 -2.24 -15.33
C ASP A 100 26.48 -1.69 -13.97
N ALA A 101 25.90 -0.56 -13.52
CA ALA A 101 26.15 -0.04 -12.18
C ALA A 101 25.56 -0.97 -11.12
N THR A 102 26.26 -1.04 -10.00
CA THR A 102 25.83 -1.75 -8.81
C THR A 102 25.36 -0.76 -7.76
N VAL A 103 24.18 -0.99 -7.20
CA VAL A 103 23.61 -0.18 -6.10
C VAL A 103 23.29 -1.08 -4.92
N SER A 104 23.46 -0.56 -3.70
CA SER A 104 23.04 -1.31 -2.51
C SER A 104 21.52 -1.33 -2.40
N GLY A 105 20.93 -2.44 -1.96
CA GLY A 105 19.47 -2.53 -1.78
C GLY A 105 18.94 -1.50 -0.78
N LYS A 106 19.74 -1.17 0.25
CA LYS A 106 19.39 -0.12 1.20
C LYS A 106 19.28 1.26 0.55
N ALA A 107 20.21 1.62 -0.34
CA ALA A 107 20.17 2.90 -1.05
C ALA A 107 18.99 2.92 -2.03
N LEU A 108 18.83 1.87 -2.82
CA LEU A 108 17.73 1.72 -3.79
C LEU A 108 16.36 1.80 -3.11
N GLY A 109 16.15 0.99 -2.06
CA GLY A 109 14.89 0.99 -1.31
C GLY A 109 14.60 2.29 -0.57
N THR A 110 15.62 3.03 -0.14
CA THR A 110 15.42 4.36 0.44
C THR A 110 14.97 5.36 -0.62
N CYS A 111 15.68 5.42 -1.76
CA CYS A 111 15.36 6.32 -2.86
C CYS A 111 13.93 6.12 -3.39
N ILE A 112 13.57 4.88 -3.74
CA ILE A 112 12.25 4.54 -4.30
C ILE A 112 11.13 4.93 -3.32
N VAL A 113 11.26 4.56 -2.05
CA VAL A 113 10.23 4.85 -1.05
C VAL A 113 10.12 6.34 -0.75
N ASP A 114 11.23 7.07 -0.70
CA ASP A 114 11.20 8.51 -0.53
C ASP A 114 10.54 9.19 -1.75
N ALA A 115 10.80 8.72 -2.98
CA ALA A 115 10.20 9.25 -4.20
C ALA A 115 8.69 9.00 -4.24
N MET A 116 8.27 7.76 -3.99
CA MET A 116 6.85 7.38 -3.90
C MET A 116 6.12 8.16 -2.81
N THR A 117 6.75 8.35 -1.64
CA THR A 117 6.16 9.11 -0.52
C THR A 117 6.05 10.60 -0.83
N ALA A 118 7.03 11.17 -1.54
CA ALA A 118 7.00 12.57 -1.95
C ALA A 118 5.83 12.89 -2.90
N VAL A 119 5.47 11.94 -3.77
CA VAL A 119 4.28 12.04 -4.64
C VAL A 119 2.99 11.70 -3.88
N GLY A 120 3.07 10.83 -2.87
CA GLY A 120 2.05 10.62 -1.86
C GLY A 120 0.85 9.78 -2.27
N THR A 121 0.57 9.59 -3.57
CA THR A 121 -0.54 8.77 -4.06
C THR A 121 -0.18 8.03 -5.35
N GLY A 122 -0.84 6.91 -5.59
CA GLY A 122 -0.70 6.17 -6.83
C GLY A 122 -1.64 4.97 -6.89
N SER A 123 -1.57 4.24 -7.99
CA SER A 123 -2.32 3.00 -8.20
C SER A 123 -1.39 1.92 -8.74
N MET A 124 -1.76 0.66 -8.55
CA MET A 124 -1.09 -0.46 -9.18
C MET A 124 -2.05 -1.59 -9.51
N VAL A 125 -1.66 -2.42 -10.48
CA VAL A 125 -2.26 -3.72 -10.76
C VAL A 125 -1.26 -4.78 -10.32
N VAL A 126 -1.75 -5.81 -9.63
CA VAL A 126 -0.97 -6.95 -9.16
C VAL A 126 -1.47 -8.21 -9.85
N GLU A 127 -0.60 -8.97 -10.51
CA GLU A 127 -0.94 -10.17 -11.28
C GLU A 127 -0.04 -11.34 -10.90
N ASP A 128 -0.61 -12.52 -10.67
CA ASP A 128 0.13 -13.76 -10.33
C ASP A 128 0.01 -14.86 -11.41
N GLY A 129 -0.48 -14.48 -12.61
CA GLY A 129 -0.78 -15.39 -13.72
C GLY A 129 -2.12 -16.14 -13.59
N THR A 130 -2.73 -16.16 -12.41
CA THR A 130 -4.06 -16.78 -12.18
C THR A 130 -5.12 -15.78 -11.76
N SER A 131 -4.72 -14.68 -11.15
CA SER A 131 -5.57 -13.62 -10.64
C SER A 131 -4.98 -12.24 -10.89
N SER A 132 -5.82 -11.21 -10.80
CA SER A 132 -5.43 -9.81 -10.88
C SER A 132 -6.13 -9.01 -9.80
N SER A 133 -5.41 -8.10 -9.15
CA SER A 133 -5.95 -7.18 -8.15
C SER A 133 -5.56 -5.75 -8.49
N ASN A 134 -6.44 -4.79 -8.20
CA ASN A 134 -6.15 -3.37 -8.28
C ASN A 134 -5.89 -2.84 -6.87
N VAL A 135 -4.88 -2.00 -6.73
CA VAL A 135 -4.57 -1.31 -5.48
C VAL A 135 -4.51 0.18 -5.74
N ALA A 136 -5.30 0.95 -5.00
CA ALA A 136 -5.12 2.40 -4.89
C ALA A 136 -4.48 2.69 -3.53
N PHE A 137 -3.43 3.52 -3.48
CA PHE A 137 -2.70 3.79 -2.24
C PHE A 137 -2.43 5.28 -2.06
N ARG A 138 -2.32 5.67 -0.80
CA ARG A 138 -1.93 6.99 -0.33
C ARG A 138 -0.89 6.81 0.77
N PHE A 139 0.25 7.47 0.67
CA PHE A 139 1.34 7.45 1.65
C PHE A 139 1.34 8.69 2.56
N ASP A 140 0.91 9.85 2.05
CA ASP A 140 0.85 11.12 2.78
C ASP A 140 -0.59 11.69 2.82
N PRO A 141 -1.05 12.30 3.93
CA PRO A 141 -0.38 12.47 5.23
C PRO A 141 -0.38 11.21 6.11
N LYS A 142 -1.13 10.18 5.71
CA LYS A 142 -1.20 8.89 6.39
C LYS A 142 -1.33 7.78 5.38
N TYR A 143 -0.68 6.66 5.68
CA TYR A 143 -0.79 5.46 4.88
C TYR A 143 -2.24 4.94 4.85
N SER A 144 -2.75 4.72 3.64
CA SER A 144 -3.97 3.98 3.39
C SER A 144 -3.91 3.29 2.02
N ALA A 145 -4.58 2.16 1.89
CA ALA A 145 -4.68 1.44 0.62
C ALA A 145 -6.05 0.79 0.47
N TYR A 146 -6.52 0.65 -0.77
CA TYR A 146 -7.72 -0.08 -1.13
C TYR A 146 -7.39 -1.11 -2.20
N VAL A 147 -7.54 -2.39 -1.86
CA VAL A 147 -7.32 -3.54 -2.73
C VAL A 147 -8.65 -4.10 -3.19
N THR A 148 -8.78 -4.35 -4.48
CA THR A 148 -9.96 -5.00 -5.09
C THR A 148 -9.56 -6.06 -6.11
N GLY A 149 -10.43 -7.05 -6.34
CA GLY A 149 -10.24 -8.05 -7.40
C GLY A 149 -9.95 -9.45 -6.85
N GLY A 150 -8.81 -10.02 -7.23
CA GLY A 150 -8.43 -11.39 -6.88
C GLY A 150 -9.09 -12.45 -7.77
N ALA A 151 -8.87 -13.73 -7.44
CA ALA A 151 -9.23 -14.87 -8.30
C ALA A 151 -10.73 -14.92 -8.68
N GLU A 152 -11.61 -14.44 -7.80
CA GLU A 152 -13.06 -14.44 -8.02
C GLU A 152 -13.65 -13.02 -8.14
N GLY A 153 -12.79 -11.98 -8.11
CA GLY A 153 -13.21 -10.59 -8.16
C GLY A 153 -13.89 -10.06 -6.88
N GLU A 154 -14.00 -10.89 -5.84
CA GLU A 154 -14.70 -10.54 -4.59
C GLU A 154 -13.78 -9.97 -3.51
N LEU A 155 -12.46 -9.93 -3.73
CA LEU A 155 -11.55 -9.36 -2.74
C LEU A 155 -11.84 -7.88 -2.56
N GLY A 156 -11.99 -7.47 -1.31
CA GLY A 156 -11.97 -6.07 -0.89
C GLY A 156 -11.18 -5.96 0.39
N VAL A 157 -10.08 -5.21 0.39
CA VAL A 157 -9.30 -4.92 1.60
C VAL A 157 -9.06 -3.42 1.67
N ILE A 158 -9.39 -2.81 2.80
CA ILE A 158 -9.02 -1.44 3.10
C ILE A 158 -7.98 -1.48 4.20
N LEU A 159 -6.86 -0.81 3.98
CA LEU A 159 -5.81 -0.62 4.97
C LEU A 159 -5.78 0.85 5.38
N GLU A 160 -5.67 1.06 6.69
CA GLU A 160 -5.27 2.32 7.28
C GLU A 160 -4.00 2.09 8.12
N GLU A 161 -3.37 3.18 8.57
CA GLU A 161 -2.14 3.17 9.36
C GLU A 161 -2.16 2.19 10.55
N LYS A 162 -3.32 1.99 11.20
CA LYS A 162 -3.43 1.25 12.47
C LYS A 162 -4.44 0.12 12.49
N THR A 163 -5.22 -0.05 11.43
CA THR A 163 -6.29 -1.04 11.35
C THR A 163 -6.52 -1.40 9.89
N GLY A 164 -7.42 -2.33 9.62
CA GLY A 164 -7.85 -2.67 8.28
C GLY A 164 -9.21 -3.32 8.31
N TRP A 165 -9.80 -3.46 7.13
CA TRP A 165 -11.07 -4.14 6.93
C TRP A 165 -10.98 -5.08 5.76
N LEU A 166 -11.53 -6.28 5.92
CA LEU A 166 -11.73 -7.26 4.86
C LEU A 166 -13.22 -7.29 4.53
N ARG A 167 -13.53 -7.28 3.23
CA ARG A 167 -14.91 -7.42 2.76
C ARG A 167 -15.35 -8.88 2.85
N GLN A 168 -16.44 -9.13 3.56
CA GLN A 168 -17.13 -10.41 3.60
C GLN A 168 -18.56 -10.21 3.08
N GLY A 169 -18.78 -10.54 1.80
CA GLY A 169 -20.02 -10.25 1.10
C GLY A 169 -20.31 -8.75 1.00
N ALA A 170 -21.37 -8.30 1.68
CA ALA A 170 -21.78 -6.90 1.70
C ALA A 170 -21.21 -6.10 2.89
N GLU A 171 -20.53 -6.76 3.82
CA GLU A 171 -20.08 -6.16 5.08
C GLU A 171 -18.55 -6.01 5.11
N TRP A 172 -18.08 -4.97 5.78
CA TRP A 172 -16.67 -4.77 6.12
C TRP A 172 -16.41 -5.31 7.52
N VAL A 173 -15.46 -6.25 7.63
CA VAL A 173 -15.08 -6.84 8.92
C VAL A 173 -13.73 -6.27 9.32
N GLU A 174 -13.70 -5.62 10.49
CA GLU A 174 -12.50 -4.96 11.04
C GLU A 174 -11.48 -5.97 11.58
N GLU A 175 -10.20 -5.65 11.44
CA GLU A 175 -9.09 -6.30 12.14
C GLU A 175 -9.32 -6.31 13.66
N GLY A 176 -9.04 -7.43 14.31
CA GLY A 176 -9.25 -7.61 15.75
C GLY A 176 -10.68 -7.93 16.16
N SER A 177 -11.60 -8.14 15.20
CA SER A 177 -12.97 -8.61 15.45
C SER A 177 -13.05 -10.04 16.02
N GLY A 178 -11.94 -10.78 15.99
CA GLY A 178 -11.84 -12.18 16.43
C GLY A 178 -11.90 -13.20 15.29
N ASP A 179 -12.10 -12.75 14.06
CA ASP A 179 -11.95 -13.59 12.86
C ASP A 179 -10.47 -13.66 12.45
N GLN A 180 -9.86 -14.83 12.65
CA GLN A 180 -8.45 -15.07 12.35
C GLN A 180 -8.13 -14.96 10.85
N LEU A 181 -9.09 -15.23 9.97
CA LEU A 181 -8.88 -15.12 8.53
C LEU A 181 -8.78 -13.64 8.12
N VAL A 182 -9.61 -12.79 8.72
CA VAL A 182 -9.58 -11.34 8.52
C VAL A 182 -8.22 -10.78 8.95
N ASP A 183 -7.79 -11.09 10.17
CA ASP A 183 -6.52 -10.62 10.73
C ASP A 183 -5.32 -11.10 9.91
N ALA A 184 -5.30 -12.38 9.50
CA ALA A 184 -4.22 -12.94 8.69
C ALA A 184 -4.15 -12.29 7.31
N THR A 185 -5.31 -12.08 6.66
CA THR A 185 -5.38 -11.46 5.33
C THR A 185 -4.92 -10.02 5.37
N ILE A 186 -5.43 -9.22 6.32
CA ILE A 186 -5.05 -7.81 6.50
C ILE A 186 -3.55 -7.69 6.82
N GLY A 187 -3.05 -8.51 7.74
CA GLY A 187 -1.63 -8.53 8.10
C GLY A 187 -0.73 -8.82 6.90
N LEU A 188 -1.11 -9.79 6.05
CA LEU A 188 -0.36 -10.12 4.85
C LEU A 188 -0.38 -8.97 3.83
N VAL A 189 -1.55 -8.41 3.51
CA VAL A 189 -1.66 -7.29 2.55
C VAL A 189 -0.85 -6.08 3.04
N ARG A 190 -0.87 -5.81 4.35
CA ARG A 190 -0.11 -4.70 4.96
C ARG A 190 1.40 -4.85 4.74
N VAL A 191 1.96 -6.04 4.93
CA VAL A 191 3.39 -6.30 4.73
C VAL A 191 3.87 -5.96 3.31
N PHE A 192 3.01 -6.07 2.30
CA PHE A 192 3.42 -5.81 0.91
C PHE A 192 2.98 -4.45 0.37
N SER A 193 2.19 -3.71 1.14
CA SER A 193 1.63 -2.42 0.72
C SER A 193 2.20 -1.24 1.53
N ASP A 194 2.78 -1.48 2.71
CA ASP A 194 3.45 -0.47 3.53
C ASP A 194 4.81 -0.04 2.92
N PRO A 195 5.04 1.27 2.70
CA PRO A 195 6.33 1.78 2.22
C PRO A 195 7.54 1.33 3.04
N LEU A 196 7.42 1.21 4.37
CA LEU A 196 8.52 0.74 5.22
C LEU A 196 8.85 -0.73 4.95
N ALA A 197 7.84 -1.53 4.63
CA ALA A 197 8.03 -2.92 4.28
C ALA A 197 8.61 -3.07 2.87
N ILE A 198 8.19 -2.25 1.91
CA ILE A 198 8.83 -2.15 0.57
C ILE A 198 10.31 -1.80 0.71
N LYS A 199 10.64 -0.80 1.53
CA LYS A 199 12.03 -0.41 1.82
C LYS A 199 12.85 -1.56 2.39
N THR A 200 12.27 -2.31 3.33
CA THR A 200 12.92 -3.47 3.97
C THR A 200 13.09 -4.62 2.98
N TYR A 201 12.08 -4.88 2.15
CA TYR A 201 12.13 -5.89 1.09
C TYR A 201 13.29 -5.62 0.12
N LEU A 202 13.37 -4.41 -0.43
CA LEU A 202 14.44 -4.02 -1.36
C LEU A 202 15.83 -4.06 -0.70
N ALA A 203 15.90 -3.70 0.60
CA ALA A 203 17.14 -3.77 1.37
C ALA A 203 17.58 -5.19 1.74
N THR A 204 16.72 -6.21 1.56
CA THR A 204 17.07 -7.61 1.86
C THR A 204 17.98 -8.19 0.78
N CYS A 205 17.85 -7.71 -0.45
CA CYS A 205 18.83 -7.97 -1.49
C CYS A 205 19.98 -6.96 -1.36
N ASP A 206 21.16 -7.44 -0.97
CA ASP A 206 22.31 -6.56 -0.70
C ASP A 206 22.73 -5.76 -1.95
N THR A 207 22.66 -6.42 -3.11
CA THR A 207 23.26 -5.94 -4.35
C THR A 207 22.25 -5.98 -5.50
N TRP A 208 22.07 -4.84 -6.14
CA TRP A 208 21.24 -4.69 -7.33
C TRP A 208 22.09 -4.21 -8.51
N THR A 209 21.82 -4.74 -9.69
CA THR A 209 22.47 -4.33 -10.94
C THR A 209 21.45 -3.70 -11.87
N THR A 210 21.81 -2.61 -12.54
CA THR A 210 20.93 -1.99 -13.54
C THR A 210 21.46 -2.17 -14.96
N ASP A 211 20.56 -2.36 -15.90
CA ASP A 211 20.86 -2.31 -17.33
C ASP A 211 21.02 -0.87 -17.88
N GLY A 212 20.80 0.10 -17.00
CA GLY A 212 20.85 1.53 -17.28
C GLY A 212 19.52 2.08 -17.80
N LEU A 213 19.45 3.40 -17.90
CA LEU A 213 18.25 4.10 -18.37
C LEU A 213 17.98 3.76 -19.86
N ARG A 214 16.78 3.27 -20.14
CA ARG A 214 16.27 2.97 -21.49
C ARG A 214 14.87 3.53 -21.60
N THR A 215 14.63 4.38 -22.60
CA THR A 215 13.31 4.98 -22.85
C THR A 215 12.68 5.66 -21.62
N GLY A 216 13.50 6.26 -20.75
CA GLY A 216 13.04 6.94 -19.52
C GLY A 216 12.91 6.02 -18.30
N GLU A 217 13.24 4.74 -18.42
CA GLU A 217 13.08 3.76 -17.34
C GLU A 217 14.40 3.05 -17.02
N ALA A 218 14.65 2.75 -15.75
CA ALA A 218 15.79 1.97 -15.29
C ALA A 218 15.28 0.73 -14.54
N ARG A 219 15.68 -0.44 -15.03
CA ARG A 219 15.46 -1.72 -14.36
C ARG A 219 16.63 -2.02 -13.41
N TYR A 220 16.31 -2.47 -12.21
CA TYR A 220 17.24 -2.97 -11.21
C TYR A 220 16.93 -4.44 -10.94
N ASP A 221 17.89 -5.32 -11.19
CA ASP A 221 17.80 -6.75 -10.94
C ASP A 221 18.55 -7.09 -9.65
N CYS A 222 17.90 -7.83 -8.76
CA CYS A 222 18.55 -8.42 -7.60
C CYS A 222 19.40 -9.61 -8.07
N THR A 223 20.67 -9.66 -7.65
CA THR A 223 21.61 -10.68 -8.13
C THR A 223 21.49 -12.03 -7.43
N ASP A 224 20.81 -12.06 -6.28
CA ASP A 224 20.81 -13.20 -5.36
C ASP A 224 19.39 -13.61 -4.97
N THR A 225 19.26 -14.85 -4.49
CA THR A 225 18.05 -15.30 -3.79
C THR A 225 18.12 -14.92 -2.31
N PHE A 226 17.01 -14.56 -1.70
CA PHE A 226 16.96 -14.18 -0.29
C PHE A 226 15.66 -14.64 0.40
N GLU A 227 15.65 -14.70 1.72
CA GLU A 227 14.45 -15.02 2.50
C GLU A 227 13.71 -13.74 2.89
N PHE A 228 12.40 -13.68 2.64
CA PHE A 228 11.55 -12.56 3.05
C PHE A 228 10.15 -13.07 3.42
N ALA A 229 9.63 -12.60 4.56
CA ALA A 229 8.30 -13.00 5.07
C ALA A 229 8.07 -14.53 5.12
N GLY A 230 9.13 -15.32 5.31
CA GLY A 230 9.07 -16.79 5.37
C GLY A 230 9.09 -17.50 4.02
N ALA A 231 9.26 -16.78 2.91
CA ALA A 231 9.42 -17.33 1.57
C ALA A 231 10.83 -17.08 1.01
N THR A 232 11.30 -18.00 0.18
CA THR A 232 12.49 -17.80 -0.64
C THR A 232 12.12 -16.96 -1.86
N MET A 233 12.74 -15.79 -2.00
CA MET A 233 12.55 -14.86 -3.10
C MET A 233 13.62 -15.10 -4.18
N SER A 234 13.18 -15.06 -5.44
CA SER A 234 13.99 -15.25 -6.66
C SER A 234 13.41 -14.45 -7.81
N ASP A 235 14.17 -14.31 -8.91
CA ASP A 235 13.73 -13.55 -10.10
C ASP A 235 13.17 -12.17 -9.74
N VAL A 236 13.90 -11.45 -8.88
CA VAL A 236 13.44 -10.16 -8.35
C VAL A 236 14.01 -9.03 -9.18
N TRP A 237 13.14 -8.19 -9.74
CA TRP A 237 13.53 -6.91 -10.34
C TRP A 237 12.53 -5.81 -10.03
N PHE A 238 13.01 -4.58 -10.09
CA PHE A 238 12.21 -3.37 -9.91
C PHE A 238 12.60 -2.36 -10.99
N THR A 239 11.61 -1.88 -11.73
CA THR A 239 11.77 -0.86 -12.77
C THR A 239 11.22 0.46 -12.24
N VAL A 240 11.98 1.53 -12.44
CA VAL A 240 11.61 2.90 -12.08
C VAL A 240 11.69 3.84 -13.27
N ASP A 241 10.98 4.96 -13.21
CA ASP A 241 11.11 6.06 -14.18
C ASP A 241 12.28 7.01 -13.83
N GLU A 242 12.40 8.13 -14.56
CA GLU A 242 13.44 9.15 -14.34
C GLU A 242 13.36 9.82 -12.96
N ASP A 243 12.18 9.79 -12.32
CA ASP A 243 11.93 10.37 -10.99
C ASP A 243 12.06 9.31 -9.87
N PHE A 244 12.50 8.10 -10.20
CA PHE A 244 12.58 6.93 -9.32
C PHE A 244 11.23 6.43 -8.79
N LEU A 245 10.12 6.80 -9.44
CA LEU A 245 8.82 6.23 -9.14
C LEU A 245 8.74 4.82 -9.73
N GLY A 246 8.09 3.91 -9.00
CA GLY A 246 7.91 2.54 -9.48
C GLY A 246 7.10 2.52 -10.77
N VAL A 247 7.54 1.69 -11.72
CA VAL A 247 6.84 1.38 -12.97
C VAL A 247 6.40 -0.08 -12.95
N GLU A 248 7.33 -0.98 -12.60
CA GLU A 248 7.07 -2.42 -12.51
C GLU A 248 7.90 -3.02 -11.37
N SER A 249 7.36 -4.01 -10.68
CA SER A 249 8.11 -4.89 -9.78
C SER A 249 7.71 -6.32 -10.08
N VAL A 250 8.69 -7.22 -10.19
CA VAL A 250 8.43 -8.65 -10.32
C VAL A 250 9.26 -9.40 -9.31
N ALA A 251 8.64 -10.43 -8.74
CA ALA A 251 9.30 -11.34 -7.83
C ALA A 251 8.66 -12.73 -7.89
N THR A 252 9.48 -13.76 -7.79
CA THR A 252 9.04 -15.14 -7.56
C THR A 252 9.25 -15.49 -6.09
N ALA A 253 8.17 -15.77 -5.37
CA ALA A 253 8.19 -16.27 -4.00
C ALA A 253 7.98 -17.79 -3.99
N SER A 254 8.78 -18.52 -3.20
CA SER A 254 8.67 -19.97 -3.03
C SER A 254 8.49 -20.36 -1.57
N MET A 255 7.48 -21.18 -1.28
CA MET A 255 7.18 -21.68 0.07
C MET A 255 6.57 -23.09 -0.03
N GLY A 256 7.04 -24.03 0.79
CA GLY A 256 6.44 -25.38 0.84
C GLY A 256 6.55 -26.19 -0.45
N GLY A 257 7.47 -25.83 -1.36
CA GLY A 257 7.63 -26.47 -2.67
C GLY A 257 6.71 -25.92 -3.76
N GLU A 258 5.89 -24.92 -3.44
CA GLU A 258 5.10 -24.15 -4.40
C GLU A 258 5.80 -22.81 -4.68
N SER A 259 5.68 -22.30 -5.90
CA SER A 259 6.29 -21.04 -6.34
C SER A 259 5.28 -20.21 -7.11
N VAL A 260 5.30 -18.91 -6.88
CA VAL A 260 4.38 -17.94 -7.51
C VAL A 260 5.18 -16.73 -7.92
N THR A 261 5.09 -16.37 -9.20
CA THR A 261 5.63 -15.12 -9.73
C THR A 261 4.54 -14.08 -9.75
N THR A 262 4.80 -12.92 -9.17
CA THR A 262 3.87 -11.80 -9.19
C THR A 262 4.49 -10.60 -9.86
N THR A 263 3.69 -9.93 -10.68
CA THR A 263 4.02 -8.66 -11.32
C THR A 263 3.15 -7.56 -10.71
N GLN A 264 3.77 -6.47 -10.30
CA GLN A 264 3.11 -5.25 -9.87
C GLN A 264 3.41 -4.17 -10.91
N THR A 265 2.38 -3.60 -11.53
CA THR A 265 2.53 -2.49 -12.47
C THR A 265 1.94 -1.23 -11.85
N PHE A 266 2.75 -0.22 -11.66
CA PHE A 266 2.40 1.04 -11.00
C PHE A 266 2.01 2.10 -12.02
N TYR A 267 1.02 2.93 -11.69
CA TYR A 267 0.51 3.98 -12.57
C TYR A 267 -0.23 5.09 -11.80
N ARG A 268 -0.54 6.18 -12.50
CA ARG A 268 -1.30 7.34 -11.96
C ARG A 268 -0.71 7.92 -10.68
N TRP A 269 0.61 8.04 -10.66
CA TRP A 269 1.34 8.71 -9.59
C TRP A 269 0.85 10.15 -9.44
N GLY A 270 0.55 10.55 -8.20
CA GLY A 270 0.13 11.91 -7.84
C GLY A 270 -1.33 12.24 -8.14
N GLU A 271 -2.06 11.34 -8.80
CA GLU A 271 -3.49 11.52 -9.04
C GLU A 271 -4.30 11.24 -7.77
N PRO A 272 -5.40 11.99 -7.52
CA PRO A 272 -6.29 11.70 -6.40
C PRO A 272 -6.84 10.27 -6.47
N VAL A 273 -6.68 9.53 -5.38
CA VAL A 273 -7.26 8.19 -5.19
C VAL A 273 -8.51 8.22 -4.32
N ASP A 274 -9.49 7.39 -4.69
CA ASP A 274 -10.69 7.14 -3.89
C ASP A 274 -10.51 5.87 -3.06
N ILE A 275 -10.49 6.03 -1.74
CA ILE A 275 -10.41 4.94 -0.77
C ILE A 275 -11.70 5.05 0.08
N PRO A 276 -12.61 4.07 -0.01
CA PRO A 276 -13.91 4.17 0.66
C PRO A 276 -13.77 4.11 2.18
N ASP A 277 -14.72 4.75 2.89
CA ASP A 277 -14.84 4.60 4.35
C ASP A 277 -15.57 3.27 4.65
N PRO A 278 -14.95 2.35 5.43
CA PRO A 278 -15.54 1.05 5.74
C PRO A 278 -16.54 1.07 6.91
N ARG A 279 -16.72 2.19 7.61
CA ARG A 279 -17.54 2.30 8.83
C ARG A 279 -19.02 2.56 8.59
#